data_AF-A0A4V1ZZM5-F1
#
_entry.id   AF-A0A4V1ZZM5-F1
#
_cell.length_a   1.000
_cell.length_b   1.000
_cell.length_c   1.000
_cell.angle_alpha   90.00
_cell.angle_beta   90.00
_cell.angle_gamma   90.00
#
_symmetry.space_group_name_H-M   'P 1'
#
loop_
_entity.id
_entity.type
_entity.pdbx_description
1 polymer ?
#
loop_
_entity_poly.entity_id
_entity_poly.type
_entity_poly.pdbx_seq_one_letter_code
_entity_poly.pdbx_strand_id
1 'polypeptide(L)'
;LGEIVLRHQAKKGETKPELSGHFHPRLQLNVQRRRVVRPCAVISANENADGTRSGRMILPAFGALTAGMSAADPAILKALQPACAIDAVVPLRGRLATFPLWRAAA
;
A
#
# COMPACT_ATOMS: atom_id res chain seq x y z
N LEU A 1 15.15 -19.22 5.56
CA LEU A 1 15.42 -18.16 4.57
C LEU A 1 14.07 -17.61 4.09
N GLY A 2 13.81 -16.35 4.42
CA GLY A 2 12.66 -15.47 4.12
C GLY A 2 11.39 -16.07 3.49
N GLU A 3 10.34 -16.26 4.30
CA GLU A 3 8.97 -16.52 3.82
C GLU A 3 8.27 -15.23 3.33
N ILE A 4 8.89 -14.50 2.40
CA ILE A 4 8.22 -13.37 1.73
C ILE A 4 7.49 -13.90 0.51
N VAL A 5 6.20 -13.66 0.43
CA VAL A 5 5.39 -14.06 -0.72
C VAL A 5 5.47 -12.99 -1.79
N LEU A 6 5.95 -13.38 -2.98
CA LEU A 6 5.93 -12.54 -4.16
C LEU A 6 4.74 -12.93 -5.03
N ARG A 7 3.85 -11.99 -5.35
CA ARG A 7 2.71 -12.25 -6.24
C ARG A 7 2.37 -11.07 -7.11
N HIS A 8 1.61 -11.31 -8.17
CA HIS A 8 1.19 -10.23 -9.06
C HIS A 8 0.10 -9.35 -8.41
N GLN A 9 -0.92 -9.95 -7.82
CA GLN A 9 -2.06 -9.25 -7.22
C GLN A 9 -2.18 -9.61 -5.73
N ALA A 10 -2.41 -8.60 -4.88
CA ALA A 10 -2.62 -8.81 -3.45
C ALA A 10 -3.85 -9.68 -3.19
N LYS A 11 -3.72 -10.70 -2.32
CA LYS A 11 -4.83 -11.58 -1.96
C LYS A 11 -5.38 -11.19 -0.58
N LYS A 12 -6.70 -10.99 -0.53
CA LYS A 12 -7.41 -10.78 0.74
C LYS A 12 -7.21 -11.99 1.65
N GLY A 13 -6.97 -11.73 2.95
CA GLY A 13 -6.80 -12.77 3.96
C GLY A 13 -5.37 -13.27 4.11
N GLU A 14 -4.42 -12.77 3.32
CA GLU A 14 -3.00 -13.11 3.51
C GLU A 14 -2.45 -12.49 4.80
N THR A 15 -1.82 -13.32 5.62
CA THR A 15 -1.19 -12.92 6.89
C THR A 15 0.34 -13.01 6.83
N LYS A 16 0.91 -13.64 5.80
CA LYS A 16 2.35 -13.66 5.58
C LYS A 16 2.85 -12.31 5.01
N PRO A 17 4.14 -11.98 5.19
CA PRO A 17 4.75 -10.87 4.49
C PRO A 17 4.59 -11.03 2.96
N GLU A 18 4.09 -10.00 2.28
CA GLU A 18 3.76 -10.07 0.85
C GLU A 18 4.28 -8.83 0.10
N LEU A 19 4.87 -9.05 -1.08
CA LEU A 19 5.08 -8.00 -2.08
C LEU A 19 4.19 -8.30 -3.29
N SER A 20 3.35 -7.33 -3.66
CA SER A 20 2.44 -7.44 -4.78
C SER A 20 2.38 -6.19 -5.66
N GLY A 21 1.69 -6.27 -6.80
CA GLY A 21 1.54 -5.17 -7.76
C GLY A 21 0.09 -5.02 -8.22
N HIS A 22 -0.13 -5.06 -9.54
CA HIS A 22 -1.45 -5.02 -10.21
C HIS A 22 -2.20 -3.69 -10.13
N PHE A 23 -2.40 -3.13 -8.93
CA PHE A 23 -3.27 -1.98 -8.72
C PHE A 23 -2.66 -0.64 -9.17
N HIS A 24 -1.33 -0.60 -9.33
CA HIS A 24 -0.57 0.59 -9.74
C HIS A 24 -0.94 1.84 -8.91
N PRO A 25 -0.74 1.81 -7.57
CA PRO A 25 -1.22 2.86 -6.70
C PRO A 25 -0.56 4.22 -6.98
N ARG A 26 -1.38 5.26 -6.97
CA ARG A 26 -0.96 6.66 -7.02
C ARG A 26 -1.58 7.41 -5.85
N LEU A 27 -0.75 8.14 -5.12
CA LEU A 27 -1.20 9.08 -4.12
C LEU A 27 -1.84 10.27 -4.83
N GLN A 28 -3.07 10.60 -4.42
CA GLN A 28 -3.80 11.77 -4.91
C GLN A 28 -4.15 12.65 -3.71
N LEU A 29 -3.57 13.83 -3.64
CA LEU A 29 -3.83 14.79 -2.58
C LEU A 29 -4.18 16.15 -3.16
N ASN A 30 -5.16 16.81 -2.54
CA ASN A 30 -5.42 18.22 -2.78
C ASN A 30 -4.76 19.00 -1.66
N VAL A 31 -3.68 19.72 -1.97
CA VAL A 31 -2.98 20.58 -1.02
C VAL A 31 -3.21 22.01 -1.44
N GLN A 32 -3.93 22.76 -0.60
CA GLN A 32 -4.41 24.11 -0.92
C GLN A 32 -5.21 24.12 -2.24
N ARG A 33 -4.67 24.76 -3.29
CA ARG A 33 -5.26 24.85 -4.65
C ARG A 33 -4.55 23.98 -5.69
N ARG A 34 -3.69 23.05 -5.27
CA ARG A 34 -2.93 22.18 -6.18
C ARG A 34 -3.28 20.72 -5.93
N ARG A 35 -3.61 20.03 -7.02
CA ARG A 35 -3.76 18.56 -7.04
C ARG A 35 -2.39 17.94 -7.28
N VAL A 36 -1.91 17.18 -6.29
CA VAL A 36 -0.66 16.42 -6.37
C VAL A 36 -1.00 14.98 -6.65
N VAL A 37 -0.48 14.46 -7.77
CA VAL A 37 -0.59 13.05 -8.14
C VAL A 37 0.80 12.48 -8.30
N ARG A 38 1.14 11.44 -7.52
CA ARG A 38 2.46 10.80 -7.55
C ARG A 38 2.31 9.28 -7.46
N PRO A 39 3.10 8.49 -8.20
CA PRO A 39 3.26 7.07 -7.91
C PRO A 39 3.68 6.87 -6.45
N CYS A 40 3.11 5.87 -5.80
CA CYS A 40 3.44 5.53 -4.41
C CYS A 40 3.47 4.01 -4.26
N ALA A 41 4.18 3.51 -3.25
CA ALA A 41 3.89 2.19 -2.72
C ALA A 41 2.76 2.29 -1.69
N VAL A 42 2.04 1.20 -1.47
CA VAL A 42 1.10 1.09 -0.35
C VAL A 42 1.59 0.00 0.58
N ILE A 43 1.76 0.32 1.87
CA ILE A 43 2.20 -0.61 2.89
C ILE A 43 1.06 -0.82 3.87
N SER A 44 0.81 -2.08 4.23
CA SER A 44 -0.08 -2.46 5.32
C SER A 44 0.72 -3.06 6.45
N ALA A 45 0.28 -2.80 7.67
CA ALA A 45 0.71 -3.50 8.87
C ALA A 45 -0.47 -4.32 9.38
N ASN A 46 -0.20 -5.56 9.78
CA ASN A 46 -1.15 -6.50 10.35
C ASN A 46 -0.59 -7.02 11.67
N GLU A 47 -1.47 -7.30 12.62
CA GLU A 47 -1.17 -8.09 13.81
C GLU A 47 -1.85 -9.45 13.66
N ASN A 48 -1.06 -10.51 13.71
CA ASN A 48 -1.53 -11.88 13.59
C ASN A 48 -2.08 -12.37 14.95
N ALA A 49 -2.88 -13.44 14.92
CA ALA A 49 -3.49 -14.01 16.12
C ALA A 49 -2.47 -14.54 17.15
N ASP A 50 -1.25 -14.85 16.72
CA ASP A 50 -0.13 -15.26 17.56
C ASP A 50 0.67 -14.08 18.14
N GLY A 51 0.22 -12.84 17.91
CA GLY A 51 0.88 -11.60 18.36
C GLY A 51 2.04 -11.16 17.47
N THR A 52 2.35 -11.89 16.39
CA THR A 52 3.40 -11.47 15.45
C THR A 52 2.89 -10.35 14.53
N ARG A 53 3.78 -9.43 14.14
CA ARG A 53 3.45 -8.40 13.14
C ARG A 53 3.90 -8.85 11.76
N SER A 54 3.02 -8.72 10.78
CA SER A 54 3.37 -8.89 9.37
C SER A 54 3.03 -7.63 8.58
N GLY A 55 3.75 -7.44 7.47
CA GLY A 55 3.54 -6.31 6.59
C GLY A 55 3.40 -6.75 5.15
N ARG A 56 2.45 -6.16 4.43
CA ARG A 56 2.29 -6.38 2.97
C ARG A 56 2.48 -5.07 2.24
N MET A 57 3.07 -5.14 1.05
CA MET A 57 3.39 -3.96 0.24
C MET A 57 2.92 -4.15 -1.20
N ILE A 58 2.15 -3.19 -1.70
CA ILE A 58 1.83 -3.06 -3.11
C ILE A 58 2.81 -2.07 -3.74
N LEU A 59 3.56 -2.53 -4.72
CA LEU A 59 4.59 -1.78 -5.43
C LEU A 59 3.96 -0.77 -6.41
N PRO A 60 4.60 0.39 -6.62
CA PRO A 60 4.20 1.31 -7.67
C PRO A 60 4.40 0.68 -9.05
N ALA A 61 3.69 1.19 -10.04
CA ALA A 61 4.00 0.87 -11.42
C ALA A 61 5.35 1.48 -11.82
N PHE A 62 6.21 0.68 -12.44
CA PHE A 62 7.48 1.14 -13.00
C PHE A 62 7.34 1.73 -14.42
N GLY A 63 6.21 1.51 -15.09
CA GLY A 63 5.96 1.99 -16.45
C GLY A 63 5.35 3.39 -16.51
N ALA A 64 5.79 4.22 -17.47
CA ALA A 64 5.30 5.59 -17.65
C ALA A 64 3.82 5.70 -18.12
N LEU A 65 3.24 4.60 -18.62
CA LEU A 65 1.92 4.58 -19.26
C LEU A 65 0.79 4.07 -18.36
N THR A 66 1.04 3.83 -17.08
CA THR A 66 0.00 3.29 -16.21
C THR A 66 -0.89 4.40 -15.67
N ALA A 67 -2.16 4.42 -16.10
CA ALA A 67 -3.22 5.16 -15.44
C ALA A 67 -3.53 4.52 -14.08
N GLY A 68 -2.63 4.67 -13.11
CA GLY A 68 -2.73 4.05 -11.80
C GLY A 68 -3.96 4.48 -10.99
N MET A 69 -4.42 3.59 -10.11
CA MET A 69 -5.56 3.78 -9.21
C MET A 69 -5.20 4.69 -8.03
N SER A 70 -6.20 5.33 -7.39
CA SER A 70 -5.98 6.05 -6.13
C SER A 70 -5.47 5.09 -5.04
N ALA A 71 -4.44 5.47 -4.29
CA ALA A 71 -3.92 4.63 -3.21
C ALA A 71 -4.98 4.33 -2.13
N ALA A 72 -5.92 5.26 -1.91
CA ALA A 72 -7.04 5.12 -0.96
C ALA A 72 -8.25 4.37 -1.56
N ASP A 73 -8.13 3.79 -2.76
CA ASP A 73 -9.25 3.11 -3.40
C ASP A 73 -9.71 1.90 -2.56
N PRO A 74 -11.03 1.72 -2.37
CA PRO A 74 -11.57 0.59 -1.61
C PRO A 74 -11.08 -0.79 -2.08
N ALA A 75 -10.74 -0.97 -3.36
CA ALA A 75 -10.21 -2.23 -3.87
C ALA A 75 -8.85 -2.56 -3.23
N ILE A 76 -7.96 -1.57 -3.11
CA ILE A 76 -6.66 -1.71 -2.44
C ILE A 76 -6.86 -1.97 -0.96
N LEU A 77 -7.70 -1.16 -0.30
CA LEU A 77 -7.95 -1.28 1.13
C LEU A 77 -8.53 -2.65 1.49
N LYS A 78 -9.44 -3.19 0.67
CA LYS A 78 -10.04 -4.52 0.85
C LYS A 78 -9.05 -5.65 0.57
N ALA A 79 -8.20 -5.51 -0.45
CA ALA A 79 -7.18 -6.52 -0.78
C ALA A 79 -6.13 -6.65 0.33
N LEU A 80 -5.82 -5.54 1.00
CA LEU A 80 -4.90 -5.47 2.14
C LEU A 80 -5.54 -5.78 3.49
N GLN A 81 -6.76 -6.33 3.55
CA GLN A 81 -7.30 -6.85 4.81
C GLN A 81 -6.86 -8.30 5.06
N PRO A 82 -6.69 -8.74 6.32
CA PRO A 82 -6.85 -7.96 7.56
C PRO A 82 -5.63 -7.07 7.82
N ALA A 83 -5.83 -5.77 8.05
CA ALA A 83 -4.77 -4.85 8.46
C ALA A 83 -5.18 -4.04 9.69
N CYS A 84 -4.20 -3.55 10.45
CA CYS A 84 -4.41 -2.57 11.51
C CYS A 84 -4.11 -1.14 11.01
N ALA A 85 -3.23 -1.00 10.02
CA ALA A 85 -2.90 0.27 9.39
C ALA A 85 -2.54 0.07 7.91
N ILE A 86 -2.91 1.05 7.07
CA ILE A 86 -2.51 1.11 5.66
C ILE A 86 -2.01 2.53 5.36
N ASP A 87 -0.83 2.63 4.74
CA ASP A 87 -0.12 3.86 4.44
C ASP A 87 0.32 3.92 2.97
N ALA A 88 0.20 5.09 2.35
CA ALA A 88 0.86 5.41 1.09
C ALA A 88 2.26 5.94 1.37
N VAL A 89 3.24 5.43 0.64
CA VAL A 89 4.64 5.78 0.78
C VAL A 89 5.16 6.32 -0.54
N VAL A 90 5.59 7.58 -0.54
CA VAL A 90 6.07 8.29 -1.72
C VAL A 90 7.57 8.53 -1.62
N PRO A 91 8.38 8.01 -2.55
CA PRO A 91 9.78 8.35 -2.62
C PRO A 91 9.94 9.82 -3.07
N LEU A 92 10.66 10.59 -2.27
CA LEU A 92 11.11 11.93 -2.58
C LEU A 92 12.64 11.91 -2.69
N ARG A 93 13.24 13.01 -3.17
CA ARG A 93 14.71 13.12 -3.26
C ARG A 93 15.33 12.97 -1.86
N GLY A 94 15.96 11.82 -1.61
CA GLY A 94 16.63 11.50 -0.35
C GLY A 94 15.72 11.30 0.86
N ARG A 95 14.38 11.25 0.68
CA ARG A 95 13.42 11.12 1.79
C ARG A 95 12.23 10.25 1.38
N LEU A 96 11.56 9.69 2.37
CA LEU A 96 10.34 8.93 2.20
C LEU A 96 9.21 9.66 2.91
N ALA A 97 8.16 10.04 2.16
CA ALA A 97 6.97 10.64 2.75
C ALA A 97 5.88 9.58 2.93
N THR A 98 5.27 9.56 4.11
CA THR A 98 4.27 8.56 4.49
C THR A 98 2.94 9.26 4.76
N PHE A 99 1.86 8.73 4.18
CA PHE A 99 0.52 9.30 4.27
C PHE A 99 -0.46 8.23 4.74
N PRO A 100 -1.20 8.44 5.85
CA PRO A 100 -2.19 7.48 6.32
C PRO A 100 -3.36 7.38 5.33
N LEU A 101 -3.71 6.16 4.95
CA LEU A 101 -4.86 5.86 4.09
C LEU A 101 -6.01 5.26 4.89
N TRP A 102 -5.68 4.38 5.83
CA TRP A 102 -6.66 3.70 6.66
C TRP A 102 -6.05 3.24 7.99
N ARG A 103 -6.89 3.17 9.02
CA ARG A 103 -6.58 2.69 10.37
C ARG A 103 -7.74 1.85 10.84
N ALA A 104 -7.47 0.75 11.56
CA ALA A 104 -8.49 0.03 12.29
C ALA A 104 -9.08 0.95 13.36
N ALA A 105 -10.39 0.84 13.58
CA ALA A 105 -11.01 1.46 14.75
C ALA A 105 -10.47 0.75 16.00
N ALA A 106 -10.19 1.54 17.06
CA ALA A 106 -9.77 1.05 18.36
C ALA A 106 -10.88 0.27 19.07
#